data_AF-Q8YQW5-F1
#
_entry.id   AF-Q8YQW5-F1
#
_cell.length_a   1.000
_cell.length_b   1.000
_cell.length_c   1.000
_cell.angle_alpha   90.00
_cell.angle_beta   90.00
_cell.angle_gamma   90.00
#
_symmetry.space_group_name_H-M   'P 1'
#
loop_
_entity.id
_entity.type
_entity.pdbx_description
1 polymer ?
#
loop_
_entity_poly.entity_id
_entity_poly.type
_entity_poly.pdbx_seq_one_letter_code
_entity_poly.pdbx_strand_id
1 'polypeptide(L)'
;MLPGAIALDNQGRLLVAENGTLQQVLIYKIQDQPVQVGTFGHTGGIYGGVPGEVQDLKFYGLTGVGADAQGNLYINNNGFNNSGTDLRKFSPSGKQLWRLLGLSLVENADADPKTDGREVFTKYEQFLIDSSKPKGQQLIYKAYTLNGFKYPQDSRLHISPDTTFVRRINDERFLFLLDPYSNALEIYRFNPSKDGNIAIPAGMFVGKNIRGKSAISGTWPPEQPETGKWIWRDRNGDGAFDKEEYDRSEDSSSVTGWWVDSKGDVWTTLGDRRGIRHYPLQGLDTNGNPIYTYNSIQQEKTPLIFTDLRRIKYFPESDTMYLSGFTAKNPPFAEDPQAPGSEIACFDNWSKDNRILRWRIVVPKDTIRKREMITASTH
;
A
#
# COMPACT_ATOMS: atom_id res chain seq x y z
N MET A 1 16.66 -18.75 14.92
CA MET A 1 15.28 -19.23 14.72
C MET A 1 14.36 -18.21 15.38
N LEU A 2 13.41 -17.64 14.64
CA LEU A 2 12.34 -16.81 15.21
C LEU A 2 11.05 -17.65 15.18
N PRO A 3 10.75 -18.41 16.24
CA PRO A 3 9.55 -19.26 16.26
C PRO A 3 8.30 -18.39 16.40
N GLY A 4 7.37 -18.53 15.45
CA GLY A 4 6.06 -17.86 15.53
C GLY A 4 5.01 -18.66 16.29
N ALA A 5 5.17 -19.99 16.35
CA ALA A 5 4.31 -20.91 17.08
C ALA A 5 4.98 -22.29 17.24
N ILE A 6 4.47 -23.09 18.16
CA ILE A 6 4.86 -24.49 18.35
C ILE A 6 3.63 -25.37 18.60
N ALA A 7 3.71 -26.65 18.25
CA ALA A 7 2.72 -27.67 18.58
C ALA A 7 3.35 -29.06 18.67
N LEU A 8 2.64 -30.02 19.26
CA LEU A 8 2.98 -31.45 19.14
C LEU A 8 2.08 -32.08 18.09
N ASP A 9 2.64 -32.94 17.25
CA ASP A 9 1.86 -33.75 16.33
C ASP A 9 1.35 -35.05 16.98
N ASN A 10 0.57 -35.83 16.22
CA ASN A 10 0.00 -37.09 16.68
C ASN A 10 1.04 -38.21 16.93
N GLN A 11 2.32 -37.98 16.61
CA GLN A 11 3.45 -38.88 16.87
C GLN A 11 4.32 -38.37 18.04
N GLY A 12 3.93 -37.27 18.69
CA GLY A 12 4.70 -36.63 19.75
C GLY A 12 5.95 -35.89 19.24
N ARG A 13 6.02 -35.55 17.95
CA ARG A 13 7.08 -34.70 17.40
C ARG A 13 6.73 -33.23 17.60
N LEU A 14 7.73 -32.41 17.86
CA LEU A 14 7.58 -30.97 17.99
C LEU A 14 7.57 -30.32 16.61
N LEU A 15 6.49 -29.62 16.29
CA LEU A 15 6.34 -28.75 15.14
C LEU A 15 6.71 -27.32 15.56
N VAL A 16 7.58 -26.66 14.79
CA VAL A 16 7.97 -25.28 15.03
C VAL A 16 7.71 -24.47 13.77
N ALA A 17 6.83 -23.47 13.86
CA ALA A 17 6.64 -22.49 12.80
C ALA A 17 7.86 -21.55 12.77
N GLU A 18 8.77 -21.77 11.84
CA GLU A 18 9.97 -20.96 11.65
C GLU A 18 9.61 -19.72 10.83
N ASN A 19 9.67 -18.55 11.47
CA ASN A 19 9.29 -17.28 10.86
C ASN A 19 10.51 -16.39 10.53
N GLY A 20 11.69 -16.99 10.38
CA GLY A 20 12.89 -16.37 9.81
C GLY A 20 12.92 -16.52 8.29
N THR A 21 14.11 -16.63 7.69
CA THR A 21 14.25 -16.68 6.23
C THR A 21 13.81 -18.00 5.61
N LEU A 22 13.66 -19.08 6.40
CA LEU A 22 13.22 -20.38 5.86
C LEU A 22 11.72 -20.40 5.59
N GLN A 23 10.92 -19.77 6.46
CA GLN A 23 9.45 -19.70 6.31
C GLN A 23 8.82 -21.09 6.12
N GLN A 24 9.15 -22.02 7.02
CA GLN A 24 8.74 -23.43 6.99
C GLN A 24 8.32 -23.91 8.38
N VAL A 25 7.63 -25.05 8.44
CA VAL A 25 7.50 -25.80 9.69
C VAL A 25 8.72 -26.71 9.85
N LEU A 26 9.46 -26.57 10.94
CA LEU A 26 10.55 -27.48 11.32
C LEU A 26 9.99 -28.57 12.23
N ILE A 27 10.43 -29.82 12.04
CA ILE A 27 9.90 -30.98 12.75
C ILE A 27 11.03 -31.60 13.57
N TYR A 28 10.84 -31.70 14.88
CA TYR A 28 11.84 -32.22 15.82
C TYR A 28 11.33 -33.47 16.53
N LYS A 29 12.22 -34.44 16.70
CA LYS A 29 12.08 -35.54 17.66
C LYS A 29 12.56 -35.04 19.02
N ILE A 30 11.77 -35.25 20.09
CA ILE A 30 12.00 -34.63 21.41
C ILE A 30 12.03 -35.62 22.58
N GLN A 31 12.22 -36.92 22.34
CA GLN A 31 12.37 -37.89 23.44
C GLN A 31 13.66 -37.68 24.25
N ASP A 32 14.72 -37.16 23.61
CA ASP A 32 16.01 -36.80 24.21
C ASP A 32 16.36 -35.35 23.83
N GLN A 33 17.64 -35.04 23.58
CA GLN A 33 18.04 -33.80 22.93
C GLN A 33 17.25 -33.59 21.63
N PRO A 34 16.60 -32.43 21.42
CA PRO A 34 15.82 -32.18 20.22
C PRO A 34 16.67 -32.34 18.94
N VAL A 35 16.26 -33.25 18.06
CA VAL A 35 16.90 -33.45 16.75
C VAL A 35 15.89 -33.11 15.67
N GLN A 36 16.26 -32.23 14.74
CA GLN A 36 15.43 -31.95 13.58
C GLN A 36 15.37 -33.18 12.67
N VAL A 37 14.16 -33.72 12.48
CA VAL A 37 13.91 -34.94 11.69
C VAL A 37 13.18 -34.64 10.38
N GLY A 38 12.76 -33.40 10.16
CA GLY A 38 12.11 -33.01 8.92
C GLY A 38 11.77 -31.53 8.83
N THR A 39 11.21 -31.17 7.68
CA THR A 39 10.61 -29.85 7.42
C THR A 39 9.32 -30.04 6.63
N PHE A 40 8.45 -29.04 6.67
CA PHE A 40 7.25 -28.98 5.86
C PHE A 40 7.06 -27.56 5.30
N GLY A 41 6.78 -27.46 3.99
CA GLY A 41 6.78 -26.22 3.23
C GLY A 41 7.95 -26.12 2.26
N HIS A 42 7.92 -25.15 1.35
CA HIS A 42 9.01 -24.83 0.44
C HIS A 42 10.10 -24.02 1.16
N THR A 43 11.38 -24.33 0.94
CA THR A 43 12.47 -23.56 1.55
C THR A 43 12.47 -22.11 1.05
N GLY A 44 12.52 -21.16 1.97
CA GLY A 44 12.34 -19.74 1.67
C GLY A 44 10.87 -19.28 1.63
N GLY A 45 9.92 -20.21 1.82
CA GLY A 45 8.48 -19.94 1.80
C GLY A 45 8.05 -19.13 0.59
N ILE A 46 7.31 -18.03 0.81
CA ILE A 46 6.85 -17.11 -0.23
C ILE A 46 7.99 -16.46 -1.03
N TYR A 47 9.20 -16.39 -0.47
CA TYR A 47 10.37 -15.78 -1.10
C TYR A 47 11.23 -16.77 -1.91
N GLY A 48 10.97 -18.07 -1.79
CA GLY A 48 11.64 -19.11 -2.60
C GLY A 48 11.10 -19.19 -4.02
N GLY A 49 11.93 -19.61 -4.98
CA GLY A 49 11.54 -19.69 -6.39
C GLY A 49 11.27 -18.29 -6.97
N VAL A 50 10.05 -18.05 -7.45
CA VAL A 50 9.58 -16.71 -7.82
C VAL A 50 9.12 -15.98 -6.55
N PRO A 51 9.85 -14.96 -6.04
CA PRO A 51 9.49 -14.30 -4.79
C PRO A 51 8.10 -13.67 -4.85
N GLY A 52 7.37 -13.73 -3.74
CA GLY A 52 6.02 -13.20 -3.62
C GLY A 52 4.93 -14.09 -4.25
N GLU A 53 5.26 -15.04 -5.12
CA GLU A 53 4.25 -15.92 -5.73
C GLU A 53 3.58 -16.82 -4.68
N VAL A 54 2.25 -16.80 -4.62
CA VAL A 54 1.44 -17.62 -3.74
C VAL A 54 1.28 -19.03 -4.31
N GLN A 55 1.73 -20.03 -3.55
CA GLN A 55 1.54 -21.45 -3.83
C GLN A 55 1.23 -22.22 -2.54
N ASP A 56 0.69 -23.43 -2.66
CA ASP A 56 0.21 -24.25 -1.53
C ASP A 56 1.24 -24.44 -0.40
N LEU A 57 2.51 -24.68 -0.73
CA LEU A 57 3.58 -24.92 0.25
C LEU A 57 4.48 -23.69 0.51
N LYS A 58 4.17 -22.54 -0.10
CA LYS A 58 4.91 -21.29 0.11
C LYS A 58 4.25 -20.49 1.25
N PHE A 59 4.79 -20.69 2.45
CA PHE A 59 4.33 -20.02 3.67
C PHE A 59 5.02 -18.68 3.90
N TYR A 60 4.44 -17.84 4.75
CA TYR A 60 4.94 -16.50 5.06
C TYR A 60 4.35 -15.98 6.37
N GLY A 61 5.16 -15.39 7.24
CA GLY A 61 4.65 -14.81 8.48
C GLY A 61 3.98 -15.86 9.36
N LEU A 62 4.59 -17.05 9.53
CA LEU A 62 3.93 -18.15 10.21
C LEU A 62 3.69 -17.78 11.68
N THR A 63 2.43 -17.79 12.10
CA THR A 63 1.98 -17.45 13.47
C THR A 63 1.22 -18.59 14.16
N GLY A 64 1.00 -19.69 13.45
CA GLY A 64 0.29 -20.85 13.99
C GLY A 64 0.68 -22.13 13.27
N VAL A 65 0.84 -23.19 14.05
CA VAL A 65 1.00 -24.56 13.55
C VAL A 65 0.25 -25.51 14.48
N GLY A 66 -0.35 -26.55 13.92
CA GLY A 66 -1.03 -27.60 14.69
C GLY A 66 -1.22 -28.86 13.86
N ALA A 67 -1.56 -29.97 14.52
CA ALA A 67 -1.92 -31.21 13.85
C ALA A 67 -3.14 -31.87 14.49
N ASP A 68 -3.93 -32.59 13.71
CA ASP A 68 -5.02 -33.44 14.25
C ASP A 68 -4.60 -34.90 14.44
N ALA A 69 -5.49 -35.71 15.02
CA ALA A 69 -5.24 -37.12 15.30
C ALA A 69 -4.95 -37.95 14.04
N GLN A 70 -5.43 -37.52 12.87
CA GLN A 70 -5.16 -38.17 11.58
C GLN A 70 -3.81 -37.75 10.98
N GLY A 71 -3.10 -36.79 11.61
CA GLY A 71 -1.81 -36.27 11.15
C GLY A 71 -1.94 -35.17 10.10
N ASN A 72 -3.13 -34.60 9.90
CA ASN A 72 -3.26 -33.41 9.05
C ASN A 72 -2.60 -32.22 9.74
N LEU A 73 -1.95 -31.36 8.98
CA LEU A 73 -1.32 -30.14 9.47
C LEU A 73 -2.21 -28.93 9.24
N TYR A 74 -2.24 -28.01 10.21
CA TYR A 74 -2.92 -26.73 10.15
C TYR A 74 -1.86 -25.64 10.31
N ILE A 75 -1.82 -24.69 9.38
CA ILE A 75 -0.79 -23.65 9.35
C ILE A 75 -1.46 -22.29 9.17
N ASN A 76 -1.13 -21.35 10.04
CA ASN A 76 -1.57 -19.97 9.96
C ASN A 76 -0.45 -19.05 9.50
N ASN A 77 -0.66 -18.39 8.37
CA ASN A 77 0.17 -17.31 7.84
C ASN A 77 -0.52 -16.00 8.22
N ASN A 78 0.19 -15.07 8.86
CA ASN A 78 -0.32 -13.73 9.19
C ASN A 78 0.57 -12.60 8.63
N GLY A 79 1.39 -12.96 7.63
CA GLY A 79 2.43 -12.12 7.03
C GLY A 79 3.20 -11.29 8.04
N PHE A 80 3.37 -10.00 7.76
CA PHE A 80 4.13 -9.08 8.62
C PHE A 80 3.24 -7.89 8.96
N ASN A 81 3.34 -7.38 10.19
CA ASN A 81 2.46 -6.32 10.72
C ASN A 81 0.95 -6.61 10.61
N ASN A 82 0.56 -7.87 10.85
CA ASN A 82 -0.84 -8.31 10.77
C ASN A 82 -1.47 -8.04 9.40
N SER A 83 -0.74 -8.38 8.32
CA SER A 83 -1.19 -8.26 6.93
C SER A 83 -2.30 -9.25 6.54
N GLY A 84 -3.13 -9.67 7.50
CA GLY A 84 -4.23 -10.60 7.28
C GLY A 84 -3.86 -12.08 7.37
N THR A 85 -4.90 -12.90 7.54
CA THR A 85 -4.82 -14.33 7.82
C THR A 85 -4.98 -15.19 6.57
N ASP A 86 -4.08 -16.16 6.41
CA ASP A 86 -4.16 -17.25 5.45
C ASP A 86 -3.97 -18.58 6.18
N LEU A 87 -5.09 -19.22 6.51
CA LEU A 87 -5.17 -20.48 7.26
C LEU A 87 -5.32 -21.64 6.28
N ARG A 88 -4.43 -22.62 6.38
CA ARG A 88 -4.36 -23.77 5.46
C ARG A 88 -4.39 -25.07 6.22
N LYS A 89 -5.07 -26.09 5.65
CA LYS A 89 -4.99 -27.48 6.11
C LYS A 89 -4.34 -28.37 5.06
N PHE A 90 -3.45 -29.25 5.50
CA PHE A 90 -2.75 -30.22 4.66
C PHE A 90 -2.99 -31.64 5.17
N SER A 91 -3.12 -32.58 4.24
CA SER A 91 -3.09 -34.01 4.55
C SER A 91 -1.70 -34.45 5.06
N PRO A 92 -1.57 -35.65 5.68
CA PRO A 92 -0.28 -36.16 6.11
C PRO A 92 0.75 -36.32 4.98
N SER A 93 0.29 -36.48 3.73
CA SER A 93 1.16 -36.54 2.55
C SER A 93 1.57 -35.16 2.01
N GLY A 94 1.08 -34.08 2.62
CA GLY A 94 1.41 -32.71 2.25
C GLY A 94 0.52 -32.08 1.19
N LYS A 95 -0.54 -32.76 0.73
CA LYS A 95 -1.54 -32.16 -0.17
C LYS A 95 -2.43 -31.17 0.58
N GLN A 96 -2.59 -29.95 0.07
CA GLN A 96 -3.55 -28.97 0.61
C GLN A 96 -4.98 -29.49 0.47
N LEU A 97 -5.71 -29.49 1.59
CA LEU A 97 -7.11 -29.92 1.67
C LEU A 97 -8.06 -28.73 1.56
N TRP A 98 -7.75 -27.63 2.25
CA TRP A 98 -8.49 -26.38 2.14
C TRP A 98 -7.62 -25.19 2.55
N ARG A 99 -8.09 -24.00 2.19
CA ARG A 99 -7.50 -22.70 2.52
C ARG A 99 -8.61 -21.69 2.83
N LEU A 100 -8.42 -20.91 3.89
CA LEU A 100 -9.33 -19.83 4.31
C LEU A 100 -8.54 -18.53 4.37
N LEU A 101 -9.09 -17.46 3.80
CA LEU A 101 -8.44 -16.17 3.63
C LEU A 101 -9.24 -15.08 4.35
N GLY A 102 -8.54 -14.29 5.16
CA GLY A 102 -9.00 -13.05 5.79
C GLY A 102 -7.91 -12.00 5.66
N LEU A 103 -7.64 -11.60 4.42
CA LEU A 103 -6.44 -10.84 4.04
C LEU A 103 -6.58 -9.33 4.28
N SER A 104 -7.76 -8.78 4.03
CA SER A 104 -7.95 -7.34 4.04
C SER A 104 -8.67 -6.82 5.27
N LEU A 105 -8.13 -5.76 5.86
CA LEU A 105 -8.75 -5.00 6.94
C LEU A 105 -8.45 -3.52 6.73
N VAL A 106 -9.50 -2.72 6.53
CA VAL A 106 -9.39 -1.24 6.40
C VAL A 106 -8.39 -0.88 5.29
N GLU A 107 -8.73 -1.23 4.04
CA GLU A 107 -7.92 -0.90 2.87
C GLU A 107 -8.73 -0.92 1.57
N ASN A 108 -8.08 -0.52 0.47
CA ASN A 108 -8.64 -0.47 -0.87
C ASN A 108 -7.76 -1.19 -1.86
N ALA A 109 -8.41 -1.57 -2.96
CA ALA A 109 -7.74 -2.11 -4.10
C ALA A 109 -7.85 -1.17 -5.30
N ASP A 110 -6.82 -1.18 -6.15
CA ASP A 110 -6.86 -0.56 -7.48
C ASP A 110 -6.49 -1.60 -8.54
N ALA A 111 -7.07 -1.44 -9.72
CA ALA A 111 -6.83 -2.34 -10.83
C ALA A 111 -5.62 -1.88 -11.65
N ASP A 112 -4.83 -2.82 -12.15
CA ASP A 112 -3.84 -2.52 -13.16
C ASP A 112 -4.55 -2.08 -14.46
N PRO A 113 -4.36 -0.83 -14.91
CA PRO A 113 -5.09 -0.28 -16.04
C PRO A 113 -4.80 -1.00 -17.36
N LYS A 114 -3.71 -1.77 -17.45
CA LYS A 114 -3.40 -2.59 -18.64
C LYS A 114 -4.13 -3.94 -18.69
N THR A 115 -4.88 -4.29 -17.65
CA THR A 115 -5.48 -5.63 -17.50
C THR A 115 -6.99 -5.65 -17.58
N ASP A 116 -7.63 -4.52 -17.91
CA ASP A 116 -9.10 -4.38 -17.94
C ASP A 116 -9.74 -4.85 -16.62
N GLY A 117 -9.18 -4.41 -15.49
CA GLY A 117 -9.69 -4.76 -14.16
C GLY A 117 -9.34 -6.17 -13.68
N ARG A 118 -8.59 -6.97 -14.45
CA ARG A 118 -8.32 -8.37 -14.09
C ARG A 118 -7.26 -8.53 -13.01
N GLU A 119 -6.20 -7.74 -13.03
CA GLU A 119 -5.22 -7.74 -11.95
C GLU A 119 -5.50 -6.59 -11.00
N VAL A 120 -5.64 -6.92 -9.72
CA VAL A 120 -6.05 -6.00 -8.67
C VAL A 120 -5.04 -6.06 -7.54
N PHE A 121 -4.62 -4.90 -7.06
CA PHE A 121 -3.62 -4.77 -6.01
C PHE A 121 -4.20 -4.07 -4.80
N THR A 122 -3.84 -4.56 -3.63
CA THR A 122 -4.00 -3.91 -2.32
C THR A 122 -2.61 -3.53 -1.80
N LYS A 123 -2.47 -3.17 -0.52
CA LYS A 123 -1.15 -2.79 0.03
C LYS A 123 -0.15 -3.95 0.12
N TYR A 124 -0.65 -5.17 0.27
CA TYR A 124 0.16 -6.38 0.40
C TYR A 124 -0.09 -7.38 -0.72
N GLU A 125 -1.30 -7.47 -1.25
CA GLU A 125 -1.70 -8.54 -2.15
C GLU A 125 -1.82 -8.10 -3.61
N GLN A 126 -1.57 -9.05 -4.50
CA GLN A 126 -2.05 -9.06 -5.87
C GLN A 126 -3.09 -10.17 -6.01
N PHE A 127 -4.22 -9.83 -6.60
CA PHE A 127 -5.27 -10.75 -6.98
C PHE A 127 -5.46 -10.78 -8.50
N LEU A 128 -5.88 -11.94 -9.01
CA LEU A 128 -6.43 -12.08 -10.35
C LEU A 128 -7.94 -12.31 -10.24
N ILE A 129 -8.72 -11.55 -11.00
CA ILE A 129 -10.14 -11.77 -11.20
C ILE A 129 -10.31 -12.67 -12.43
N ASP A 130 -10.73 -13.91 -12.18
CA ASP A 130 -11.11 -14.89 -13.19
C ASP A 130 -12.63 -14.89 -13.39
N SER A 131 -13.08 -14.08 -14.35
CA SER A 131 -14.49 -13.92 -14.70
C SER A 131 -15.14 -15.21 -15.22
N SER A 132 -14.36 -16.25 -15.56
CA SER A 132 -14.91 -17.55 -15.95
C SER A 132 -15.45 -18.36 -14.77
N LYS A 133 -15.09 -18.01 -13.53
CA LYS A 133 -15.54 -18.69 -12.31
C LYS A 133 -16.91 -18.18 -11.83
N PRO A 134 -17.66 -19.01 -11.06
CA PRO A 134 -18.89 -18.57 -10.42
C PRO A 134 -18.70 -17.35 -9.51
N LYS A 135 -19.75 -16.55 -9.33
CA LYS A 135 -19.75 -15.41 -8.40
C LYS A 135 -19.29 -15.86 -7.01
N GLY A 136 -18.40 -15.07 -6.40
CA GLY A 136 -17.77 -15.40 -5.12
C GLY A 136 -16.56 -16.33 -5.19
N GLN A 137 -16.19 -16.83 -6.39
CA GLN A 137 -15.00 -17.68 -6.61
C GLN A 137 -14.04 -17.09 -7.66
N GLN A 138 -14.28 -15.86 -8.11
CA GLN A 138 -13.53 -15.21 -9.18
C GLN A 138 -12.18 -14.69 -8.71
N LEU A 139 -12.03 -14.41 -7.41
CA LEU A 139 -10.81 -13.83 -6.86
C LEU A 139 -9.77 -14.90 -6.56
N ILE A 140 -8.62 -14.82 -7.21
CA ILE A 140 -7.47 -15.70 -7.00
C ILE A 140 -6.36 -14.88 -6.37
N TYR A 141 -5.93 -15.25 -5.15
CA TYR A 141 -4.79 -14.63 -4.49
C TYR A 141 -3.48 -15.09 -5.12
N LYS A 142 -2.82 -14.20 -5.88
CA LYS A 142 -1.70 -14.51 -6.78
C LYS A 142 -0.34 -14.22 -6.15
N ALA A 143 -0.18 -13.10 -5.47
CA ALA A 143 1.10 -12.74 -4.88
C ALA A 143 0.99 -11.91 -3.60
N TYR A 144 1.95 -12.12 -2.70
CA TYR A 144 2.25 -11.26 -1.56
C TYR A 144 3.47 -10.40 -1.93
N THR A 145 3.34 -9.08 -1.83
CA THR A 145 4.26 -8.12 -2.46
C THR A 145 5.28 -7.52 -1.50
N LEU A 146 5.21 -7.83 -0.21
CA LEU A 146 6.16 -7.35 0.80
C LEU A 146 7.27 -8.38 1.03
N ASN A 147 8.53 -7.93 1.10
CA ASN A 147 9.65 -8.73 1.56
C ASN A 147 10.47 -7.99 2.61
N GLY A 148 10.09 -8.14 3.88
CA GLY A 148 10.77 -7.46 4.98
C GLY A 148 12.17 -7.99 5.31
N PHE A 149 12.59 -9.11 4.73
CA PHE A 149 13.98 -9.58 4.87
C PHE A 149 14.90 -8.89 3.87
N LYS A 150 14.43 -8.66 2.64
CA LYS A 150 15.19 -7.96 1.60
C LYS A 150 15.12 -6.44 1.77
N TYR A 151 13.95 -5.93 2.14
CA TYR A 151 13.67 -4.50 2.30
C TYR A 151 13.20 -4.21 3.74
N PRO A 152 14.08 -4.25 4.75
CA PRO A 152 13.68 -4.07 6.15
C PRO A 152 13.20 -2.64 6.47
N GLN A 153 13.51 -1.68 5.62
CA GLN A 153 13.05 -0.29 5.75
C GLN A 153 11.77 0.00 4.93
N ASP A 154 11.18 -0.99 4.26
CA ASP A 154 9.90 -0.85 3.58
C ASP A 154 8.84 -0.25 4.52
N SER A 155 8.23 0.86 4.11
CA SER A 155 7.31 1.66 4.91
C SER A 155 6.13 0.87 5.44
N ARG A 156 5.67 -0.18 4.76
CA ARG A 156 4.60 -1.06 5.25
C ARG A 156 4.96 -1.80 6.55
N LEU A 157 6.24 -1.86 6.91
CA LEU A 157 6.74 -2.41 8.18
C LEU A 157 6.72 -1.38 9.33
N HIS A 158 6.54 -0.10 9.03
CA HIS A 158 6.74 1.00 9.99
C HIS A 158 5.53 1.92 10.11
N ILE A 159 4.73 2.02 9.04
CA ILE A 159 3.46 2.74 8.97
C ILE A 159 2.40 1.83 8.32
N SER A 160 1.13 2.22 8.42
CA SER A 160 0.01 1.42 7.92
C SER A 160 -0.76 2.17 6.83
N PRO A 161 -0.34 2.06 5.55
CA PRO A 161 -1.15 2.56 4.44
C PRO A 161 -2.47 1.80 4.31
N ASP A 162 -3.45 2.44 3.67
CA ASP A 162 -4.77 1.86 3.42
C ASP A 162 -5.29 2.08 1.98
N THR A 163 -4.73 3.03 1.26
CA THR A 163 -5.22 3.41 -0.07
C THR A 163 -4.20 3.04 -1.13
N THR A 164 -4.67 2.41 -2.19
CA THR A 164 -3.84 1.84 -3.25
C THR A 164 -4.11 2.55 -4.57
N PHE A 165 -3.06 2.87 -5.33
CA PHE A 165 -3.14 3.24 -6.73
C PHE A 165 -2.19 2.38 -7.57
N VAL A 166 -2.65 1.91 -8.73
CA VAL A 166 -1.80 1.23 -9.71
C VAL A 166 -1.68 2.08 -10.96
N ARG A 167 -0.44 2.36 -11.38
CA ARG A 167 -0.17 3.14 -12.60
C ARG A 167 0.79 2.43 -13.52
N ARG A 168 0.74 2.82 -14.80
CA ARG A 168 1.65 2.38 -15.84
C ARG A 168 2.46 3.58 -16.33
N ILE A 169 3.73 3.64 -15.95
CA ILE A 169 4.65 4.70 -16.35
C ILE A 169 5.67 4.07 -17.28
N ASN A 170 5.76 4.54 -18.52
CA ASN A 170 6.55 3.90 -19.58
C ASN A 170 6.28 2.39 -19.68
N ASP A 171 5.01 2.01 -19.61
CA ASP A 171 4.52 0.62 -19.59
C ASP A 171 4.90 -0.24 -18.38
N GLU A 172 5.77 0.24 -17.50
CA GLU A 172 6.14 -0.41 -16.24
C GLU A 172 5.07 -0.20 -15.17
N ARG A 173 4.86 -1.22 -14.32
CA ARG A 173 3.89 -1.17 -13.23
C ARG A 173 4.48 -0.44 -12.03
N PHE A 174 3.69 0.47 -11.47
CA PHE A 174 3.97 1.11 -10.19
C PHE A 174 2.78 0.94 -9.25
N LEU A 175 3.09 0.73 -7.98
CA LEU A 175 2.13 0.69 -6.88
C LEU A 175 2.38 1.91 -6.01
N PHE A 176 1.35 2.68 -5.73
CA PHE A 176 1.40 3.80 -4.81
C PHE A 176 0.50 3.50 -3.62
N LEU A 177 0.98 3.79 -2.42
CA LEU A 177 0.22 3.59 -1.19
C LEU A 177 0.10 4.90 -0.43
N LEU A 178 -1.07 5.17 0.11
CA LEU A 178 -1.32 6.35 0.92
C LEU A 178 -1.78 5.96 2.31
N ASP A 179 -1.28 6.68 3.32
CA ASP A 179 -1.73 6.52 4.70
C ASP A 179 -3.11 7.15 4.95
N PRO A 180 -3.86 6.66 5.96
CA PRO A 180 -5.22 7.13 6.29
C PRO A 180 -5.34 8.62 6.64
N TYR A 181 -4.21 9.32 6.81
CA TYR A 181 -4.15 10.73 7.18
C TYR A 181 -3.49 11.60 6.11
N SER A 182 -3.21 11.06 4.92
CA SER A 182 -2.60 11.78 3.79
C SER A 182 -1.26 12.45 4.12
N ASN A 183 -0.53 11.92 5.10
CA ASN A 183 0.81 12.35 5.48
C ASN A 183 1.89 11.76 4.59
N ALA A 184 1.69 10.58 4.01
CA ALA A 184 2.68 9.83 3.27
C ALA A 184 2.09 9.20 2.01
N LEU A 185 2.69 9.49 0.85
CA LEU A 185 2.45 8.78 -0.41
C LEU A 185 3.70 7.96 -0.75
N GLU A 186 3.61 6.66 -0.56
CA GLU A 186 4.66 5.68 -0.81
C GLU A 186 4.61 5.23 -2.27
N ILE A 187 5.77 4.95 -2.86
CA ILE A 187 5.91 4.58 -4.27
C ILE A 187 6.76 3.32 -4.38
N TYR A 188 6.24 2.35 -5.13
CA TYR A 188 6.88 1.07 -5.35
C TYR A 188 6.96 0.77 -6.85
N ARG A 189 8.10 0.24 -7.27
CA ARG A 189 8.32 -0.32 -8.61
C ARG A 189 8.33 -1.85 -8.55
N PHE A 190 8.26 -2.49 -9.70
CA PHE A 190 8.40 -3.95 -9.83
C PHE A 190 9.57 -4.30 -10.75
N ASN A 191 10.25 -5.40 -10.44
CA ASN A 191 11.24 -6.00 -11.34
C ASN A 191 11.08 -7.52 -11.34
N PRO A 192 10.18 -8.08 -12.18
CA PRO A 192 9.90 -9.51 -12.19
C PRO A 192 11.13 -10.40 -12.41
N SER A 193 12.13 -9.91 -13.14
CA SER A 193 13.36 -10.67 -13.40
C SER A 193 14.28 -10.83 -12.19
N LYS A 194 14.25 -9.89 -11.23
CA LYS A 194 15.11 -9.89 -10.04
C LYS A 194 14.36 -10.13 -8.73
N ASP A 195 13.08 -9.76 -8.69
CA ASP A 195 12.28 -9.62 -7.47
C ASP A 195 10.97 -10.40 -7.53
N GLY A 196 10.67 -11.07 -8.65
CA GLY A 196 9.41 -11.76 -8.85
C GLY A 196 8.23 -10.80 -8.70
N ASN A 197 7.36 -11.06 -7.72
CA ASN A 197 6.18 -10.25 -7.45
C ASN A 197 6.35 -9.27 -6.28
N ILE A 198 7.58 -9.10 -5.76
CA ILE A 198 7.84 -8.16 -4.67
C ILE A 198 7.78 -6.72 -5.19
N ALA A 199 7.04 -5.88 -4.48
CA ALA A 199 7.01 -4.43 -4.67
C ALA A 199 8.25 -3.83 -4.01
N ILE A 200 9.06 -3.13 -4.79
CA ILE A 200 10.37 -2.59 -4.39
C ILE A 200 10.19 -1.12 -4.01
N PRO A 201 10.54 -0.67 -2.80
CA PRO A 201 10.50 0.75 -2.43
C PRO A 201 11.28 1.59 -3.46
N ALA A 202 10.65 2.65 -3.98
CA ALA A 202 11.20 3.47 -5.06
C ALA A 202 11.20 4.97 -4.73
N GLY A 203 10.22 5.41 -3.93
CA GLY A 203 10.15 6.79 -3.47
C GLY A 203 9.04 7.00 -2.46
N MET A 204 9.02 8.17 -1.83
CA MET A 204 8.03 8.52 -0.83
C MET A 204 7.89 10.04 -0.73
N PHE A 205 6.67 10.56 -0.80
CA PHE A 205 6.36 11.94 -0.41
C PHE A 205 5.88 11.95 1.03
N VAL A 206 6.39 12.86 1.83
CA VAL A 206 5.95 13.02 3.21
C VAL A 206 5.66 14.48 3.53
N GLY A 207 4.49 14.68 4.12
CA GLY A 207 4.01 15.95 4.65
C GLY A 207 4.78 16.40 5.88
N LYS A 208 4.35 17.49 6.49
CA LYS A 208 5.02 18.02 7.69
C LYS A 208 4.46 17.39 8.97
N ASN A 209 5.22 17.51 10.06
CA ASN A 209 4.65 17.43 11.40
C ASN A 209 4.01 18.77 11.83
N ILE A 210 2.84 18.73 12.46
CA ILE A 210 2.16 19.94 12.97
C ILE A 210 2.93 20.66 14.10
N ARG A 211 3.84 19.97 14.79
CA ARG A 211 4.64 20.53 15.90
C ARG A 211 6.04 21.01 15.48
N GLY A 212 6.33 21.11 14.19
CA GLY A 212 7.65 21.54 13.70
C GLY A 212 8.77 20.58 14.11
N LYS A 213 8.49 19.28 14.05
CA LYS A 213 9.43 18.17 14.28
C LYS A 213 9.51 17.29 13.02
N SER A 214 10.31 16.24 13.08
CA SER A 214 10.35 15.19 12.05
C SER A 214 8.94 14.72 11.72
N ALA A 215 8.67 14.57 10.44
CA ALA A 215 7.34 14.27 9.93
C ALA A 215 6.82 12.95 10.50
N ILE A 216 7.66 11.92 10.50
CA ILE A 216 7.35 10.60 11.04
C ILE A 216 8.04 10.46 12.40
N SER A 217 7.24 10.13 13.42
CA SER A 217 7.76 9.98 14.78
C SER A 217 8.52 8.67 14.96
N GLY A 218 9.55 8.70 15.80
CA GLY A 218 10.36 7.53 16.12
C GLY A 218 11.73 7.61 15.46
N THR A 219 12.37 6.46 15.26
CA THR A 219 13.70 6.34 14.64
C THR A 219 13.64 6.00 13.16
N TRP A 220 12.45 5.73 12.62
CA TRP A 220 12.22 5.45 11.20
C TRP A 220 11.44 6.61 10.54
N PRO A 221 11.73 6.96 9.27
CA PRO A 221 12.90 6.50 8.52
C PRO A 221 14.19 7.12 9.07
N PRO A 222 15.33 6.42 8.95
CA PRO A 222 16.62 6.95 9.37
C PRO A 222 16.98 8.20 8.55
N GLU A 223 17.70 9.13 9.17
CA GLU A 223 18.21 10.35 8.52
C GLU A 223 17.13 11.26 7.89
N GLN A 224 15.85 11.04 8.22
CA GLN A 224 14.77 11.90 7.74
C GLN A 224 15.02 13.37 8.17
N PRO A 225 14.56 14.35 7.36
CA PRO A 225 14.66 15.76 7.73
C PRO A 225 14.04 16.08 9.09
N GLU A 226 14.69 16.95 9.85
CA GLU A 226 14.25 17.35 11.21
C GLU A 226 12.95 18.16 11.19
N THR A 227 12.67 18.87 10.09
CA THR A 227 11.49 19.70 9.91
C THR A 227 11.06 19.72 8.44
N GLY A 228 9.86 20.22 8.18
CA GLY A 228 9.36 20.45 6.83
C GLY A 228 8.80 19.20 6.16
N LYS A 229 8.59 19.32 4.85
CA LYS A 229 8.15 18.24 3.97
C LYS A 229 9.35 17.67 3.24
N TRP A 230 9.24 16.44 2.77
CA TRP A 230 10.33 15.82 2.03
C TRP A 230 9.85 14.81 1.01
N ILE A 231 10.71 14.58 0.02
CA ILE A 231 10.61 13.52 -0.98
C ILE A 231 11.84 12.64 -0.79
N TRP A 232 11.65 11.34 -0.63
CA TRP A 232 12.72 10.36 -0.69
C TRP A 232 12.64 9.62 -2.03
N ARG A 233 13.79 9.24 -2.59
CA ARG A 233 13.92 8.40 -3.79
C ARG A 233 15.10 7.46 -3.62
N ASP A 234 14.88 6.17 -3.87
CA ASP A 234 15.86 5.07 -3.81
C ASP A 234 16.95 5.19 -4.88
N ARG A 235 17.83 6.19 -4.80
CA ARG A 235 18.82 6.52 -5.84
C ARG A 235 19.83 5.39 -6.03
N ASN A 236 20.15 4.66 -4.99
CA ASN A 236 21.13 3.58 -5.04
C ASN A 236 20.50 2.21 -5.43
N GLY A 237 19.17 2.06 -5.36
CA GLY A 237 18.44 0.87 -5.79
C GLY A 237 18.26 -0.22 -4.73
N ASP A 238 18.64 0.03 -3.47
CA ASP A 238 18.63 -0.94 -2.38
C ASP A 238 17.35 -0.92 -1.51
N GLY A 239 16.50 0.09 -1.70
CA GLY A 239 15.23 0.26 -0.97
C GLY A 239 15.40 0.66 0.49
N ALA A 240 16.55 1.18 0.90
CA ALA A 240 16.82 1.75 2.20
C ALA A 240 16.87 3.29 2.15
N PHE A 241 16.53 3.95 3.27
CA PHE A 241 16.57 5.41 3.33
C PHE A 241 17.98 5.90 3.64
N ASP A 242 18.65 6.48 2.64
CA ASP A 242 19.95 7.13 2.83
C ASP A 242 19.85 8.65 2.96
N LYS A 243 20.79 9.24 3.71
CA LYS A 243 20.84 10.69 3.99
C LYS A 243 20.82 11.56 2.72
N GLU A 244 21.48 11.12 1.66
CA GLU A 244 21.64 11.87 0.40
C GLU A 244 20.48 11.68 -0.58
N GLU A 245 19.45 10.94 -0.19
CA GLU A 245 18.30 10.60 -1.03
C GLU A 245 17.08 11.49 -0.78
N TYR A 246 17.14 12.36 0.23
CA TYR A 246 16.09 13.29 0.57
C TYR A 246 16.18 14.61 -0.20
N ASP A 247 15.08 14.99 -0.85
CA ASP A 247 14.79 16.36 -1.27
C ASP A 247 13.83 17.01 -0.26
N ARG A 248 14.06 18.26 0.14
CA ARG A 248 13.43 18.89 1.31
C ARG A 248 12.75 20.19 0.94
N SER A 249 11.67 20.50 1.64
CA SER A 249 10.96 21.79 1.50
C SER A 249 10.58 22.37 2.86
N GLU A 250 10.83 23.67 3.00
CA GLU A 250 10.39 24.49 4.13
C GLU A 250 8.89 24.85 4.04
N ASP A 251 8.17 24.40 3.00
CA ASP A 251 6.72 24.64 2.88
C ASP A 251 5.95 23.99 4.03
N SER A 252 5.45 24.82 4.93
CA SER A 252 4.72 24.42 6.12
C SER A 252 3.22 24.20 5.89
N SER A 253 2.75 24.11 4.65
CA SER A 253 1.35 23.80 4.33
C SER A 253 0.95 22.38 4.73
N SER A 254 -0.29 22.21 5.21
CA SER A 254 -0.86 20.87 5.41
C SER A 254 -1.24 20.26 4.06
N VAL A 255 -1.36 18.94 3.99
CA VAL A 255 -1.88 18.22 2.82
C VAL A 255 -3.27 17.68 3.17
N THR A 256 -4.23 17.81 2.25
CA THR A 256 -5.62 17.37 2.45
C THR A 256 -6.10 16.32 1.46
N GLY A 257 -5.35 16.09 0.38
CA GLY A 257 -5.68 15.11 -0.65
C GLY A 257 -4.47 14.83 -1.54
N TRP A 258 -4.44 13.63 -2.11
CA TRP A 258 -3.41 13.16 -3.03
C TRP A 258 -4.05 12.54 -4.26
N TRP A 259 -3.38 12.66 -5.40
CA TRP A 259 -3.74 11.96 -6.62
C TRP A 259 -2.50 11.69 -7.45
N VAL A 260 -2.42 10.50 -8.04
CA VAL A 260 -1.43 10.15 -9.05
C VAL A 260 -2.18 9.96 -10.35
N ASP A 261 -1.88 10.75 -11.37
CA ASP A 261 -2.55 10.61 -12.67
C ASP A 261 -1.95 9.49 -13.52
N SER A 262 -2.52 9.27 -14.71
CA SER A 262 -2.11 8.21 -15.62
C SER A 262 -0.73 8.43 -16.27
N LYS A 263 -0.21 9.66 -16.27
CA LYS A 263 1.17 9.97 -16.71
C LYS A 263 2.17 9.80 -15.58
N GLY A 264 1.70 9.60 -14.35
CA GLY A 264 2.50 9.51 -13.15
C GLY A 264 2.73 10.85 -12.47
N ASP A 265 2.12 11.95 -12.92
CA ASP A 265 2.26 13.21 -12.18
C ASP A 265 1.51 13.10 -10.85
N VAL A 266 2.09 13.70 -9.80
CA VAL A 266 1.54 13.67 -8.45
C VAL A 266 0.91 15.03 -8.13
N TRP A 267 -0.32 14.99 -7.64
CA TRP A 267 -1.13 16.17 -7.31
C TRP A 267 -1.50 16.14 -5.84
N THR A 268 -1.48 17.30 -5.18
CA THR A 268 -1.94 17.43 -3.80
C THR A 268 -2.61 18.78 -3.52
N THR A 269 -3.55 18.78 -2.58
CA THR A 269 -4.29 19.96 -2.12
C THR A 269 -3.85 20.37 -0.72
N LEU A 270 -3.88 21.67 -0.42
CA LEU A 270 -3.37 22.20 0.85
C LEU A 270 -4.45 22.60 1.89
N GLY A 271 -5.73 22.44 1.56
CA GLY A 271 -6.86 22.81 2.43
C GLY A 271 -7.06 24.32 2.63
N ASP A 272 -6.31 25.15 1.91
CA ASP A 272 -6.39 26.62 2.03
C ASP A 272 -6.14 27.31 0.69
N ARG A 273 -5.95 28.64 0.72
CA ARG A 273 -5.76 29.46 -0.49
C ARG A 273 -4.41 29.26 -1.19
N ARG A 274 -3.41 28.65 -0.54
CA ARG A 274 -2.13 28.29 -1.15
C ARG A 274 -2.29 27.22 -2.22
N GLY A 275 -3.38 26.45 -2.16
CA GLY A 275 -3.95 25.76 -3.30
C GLY A 275 -3.46 24.35 -3.56
N ILE A 276 -3.06 24.12 -4.80
CA ILE A 276 -2.67 22.82 -5.35
C ILE A 276 -1.16 22.84 -5.55
N ARG A 277 -0.52 21.69 -5.30
CA ARG A 277 0.82 21.39 -5.78
C ARG A 277 0.74 20.27 -6.79
N HIS A 278 1.40 20.49 -7.91
CA HIS A 278 1.58 19.52 -8.97
C HIS A 278 3.07 19.21 -9.05
N TYR A 279 3.42 17.94 -8.93
CA TYR A 279 4.77 17.42 -9.07
C TYR A 279 4.85 16.64 -10.38
N PRO A 280 5.32 17.28 -11.47
CA PRO A 280 5.48 16.60 -12.74
C PRO A 280 6.50 15.47 -12.60
N LEU A 281 6.19 14.32 -13.18
CA LEU A 281 7.15 13.23 -13.33
C LEU A 281 8.27 13.68 -14.29
N GLN A 282 9.51 13.69 -13.81
CA GLN A 282 10.67 14.13 -14.60
C GLN A 282 11.34 12.97 -15.37
N GLY A 283 10.76 11.78 -15.34
CA GLY A 283 11.27 10.55 -15.92
C GLY A 283 11.54 9.47 -14.86
N LEU A 284 12.19 8.39 -15.28
CA LEU A 284 12.70 7.34 -14.40
C LEU A 284 14.23 7.43 -14.33
N ASP A 285 14.82 7.18 -13.16
CA ASP A 285 16.26 7.09 -13.01
C ASP A 285 16.83 5.75 -13.53
N THR A 286 18.13 5.54 -13.39
CA THR A 286 18.82 4.33 -13.88
C THR A 286 18.38 3.04 -13.18
N ASN A 287 17.77 3.13 -12.00
CA ASN A 287 17.22 1.99 -11.26
C ASN A 287 15.71 1.81 -11.52
N GLY A 288 15.11 2.69 -12.33
CA GLY A 288 13.69 2.67 -12.65
C GLY A 288 12.81 3.40 -11.62
N ASN A 289 13.38 4.20 -10.72
CA ASN A 289 12.59 4.97 -9.76
C ASN A 289 12.08 6.26 -10.40
N PRO A 290 10.83 6.68 -10.09
CA PRO A 290 10.30 7.92 -10.62
C PRO A 290 10.99 9.14 -10.00
N ILE A 291 11.24 10.14 -10.84
CA ILE A 291 11.94 11.36 -10.45
C ILE A 291 10.93 12.48 -10.19
N TYR A 292 10.87 12.92 -8.94
CA TYR A 292 10.17 14.14 -8.53
C TYR A 292 11.12 15.00 -7.69
N THR A 293 11.01 16.32 -7.81
CA THR A 293 11.78 17.27 -7.00
C THR A 293 10.93 18.46 -6.60
N TYR A 294 11.29 19.14 -5.52
CA TYR A 294 10.66 20.40 -5.15
C TYR A 294 11.00 21.53 -6.14
N ASN A 295 12.11 21.42 -6.88
CA ASN A 295 12.49 22.41 -7.89
C ASN A 295 11.58 22.40 -9.12
N SER A 296 10.92 21.28 -9.44
CA SER A 296 9.99 21.17 -10.57
C SER A 296 8.53 21.37 -10.19
N ILE A 297 8.24 21.67 -8.92
CA ILE A 297 6.88 21.81 -8.43
C ILE A 297 6.16 22.97 -9.12
N GLN A 298 4.94 22.70 -9.59
CA GLN A 298 4.04 23.70 -10.10
C GLN A 298 3.00 24.02 -9.01
N GLN A 299 2.73 25.32 -8.84
CA GLN A 299 1.82 25.80 -7.80
C GLN A 299 0.62 26.48 -8.44
N GLU A 300 -0.57 26.08 -7.99
CA GLU A 300 -1.81 26.70 -8.43
C GLU A 300 -2.63 27.13 -7.22
N LYS A 301 -3.38 28.22 -7.34
CA LYS A 301 -4.28 28.68 -6.27
C LYS A 301 -5.54 27.83 -6.23
N THR A 302 -6.13 27.69 -5.03
CA THR A 302 -7.47 27.10 -4.89
C THR A 302 -8.48 27.90 -5.73
N PRO A 303 -9.25 27.27 -6.64
CA PRO A 303 -10.31 27.94 -7.37
C PRO A 303 -11.26 28.66 -6.41
N LEU A 304 -11.63 29.90 -6.73
CA LEU A 304 -12.34 30.80 -5.80
C LEU A 304 -13.67 30.24 -5.28
N ILE A 305 -14.26 29.28 -5.99
CA ILE A 305 -15.48 28.58 -5.56
C ILE A 305 -15.31 27.82 -4.25
N PHE A 306 -14.10 27.33 -3.95
CA PHE A 306 -13.80 26.59 -2.73
C PHE A 306 -13.18 27.52 -1.69
N THR A 307 -13.59 27.38 -0.44
CA THR A 307 -12.92 27.99 0.71
C THR A 307 -11.87 27.05 1.30
N ASP A 308 -12.05 25.75 1.07
CA ASP A 308 -11.23 24.67 1.59
C ASP A 308 -11.31 23.49 0.62
N LEU A 309 -10.19 23.18 -0.04
CA LEU A 309 -10.09 22.17 -1.07
C LEU A 309 -9.56 20.85 -0.48
N ARG A 310 -10.31 19.76 -0.70
CA ARG A 310 -10.13 18.47 0.00
C ARG A 310 -9.76 17.30 -0.90
N ARG A 311 -10.26 17.25 -2.14
CA ARG A 311 -9.93 16.18 -3.09
C ARG A 311 -9.58 16.75 -4.45
N ILE A 312 -8.74 16.02 -5.15
CA ILE A 312 -8.25 16.36 -6.48
C ILE A 312 -8.18 15.07 -7.30
N LYS A 313 -8.66 15.10 -8.54
CA LYS A 313 -8.43 14.03 -9.54
C LYS A 313 -8.27 14.67 -10.91
N TYR A 314 -7.09 14.50 -11.49
CA TYR A 314 -6.77 14.99 -12.81
C TYR A 314 -6.67 13.84 -13.82
N PHE A 315 -7.28 14.03 -14.99
CA PHE A 315 -7.29 13.08 -16.09
C PHE A 315 -6.65 13.73 -17.31
N PRO A 316 -5.36 13.45 -17.59
CA PRO A 316 -4.62 14.14 -18.64
C PRO A 316 -5.10 13.79 -20.06
N GLU A 317 -5.76 12.65 -20.27
CA GLU A 317 -6.30 12.25 -21.57
C GLU A 317 -7.42 13.18 -22.05
N SER A 318 -8.22 13.69 -21.11
CA SER A 318 -9.33 14.59 -21.40
C SER A 318 -9.09 16.02 -20.92
N ASP A 319 -7.90 16.31 -20.37
CA ASP A 319 -7.54 17.58 -19.74
C ASP A 319 -8.63 18.06 -18.76
N THR A 320 -9.06 17.13 -17.89
CA THR A 320 -10.20 17.32 -16.99
C THR A 320 -9.76 17.22 -15.53
N MET A 321 -10.15 18.20 -14.72
CA MET A 321 -9.89 18.23 -13.29
C MET A 321 -11.19 18.13 -12.51
N TYR A 322 -11.26 17.17 -11.59
CA TYR A 322 -12.32 17.06 -10.60
C TYR A 322 -11.79 17.50 -9.24
N LEU A 323 -12.48 18.45 -8.63
CA LEU A 323 -12.15 18.99 -7.32
C LEU A 323 -13.33 18.78 -6.39
N SER A 324 -13.04 18.43 -5.13
CA SER A 324 -14.05 18.40 -4.08
C SER A 324 -13.58 19.19 -2.87
N GLY A 325 -14.50 19.92 -2.23
CA GLY A 325 -14.16 20.79 -1.11
C GLY A 325 -15.38 21.48 -0.51
N PHE A 326 -15.15 22.37 0.44
CA PHE A 326 -16.17 23.22 1.03
C PHE A 326 -16.22 24.57 0.34
N THR A 327 -17.41 25.18 0.32
CA THR A 327 -17.65 26.50 -0.24
C THR A 327 -18.25 27.43 0.82
N ALA A 328 -18.25 28.74 0.57
CA ALA A 328 -18.90 29.69 1.46
C ALA A 328 -20.41 29.42 1.62
N LYS A 329 -21.07 28.89 0.57
CA LYS A 329 -22.50 28.56 0.59
C LYS A 329 -22.78 27.23 1.29
N ASN A 330 -21.85 26.28 1.19
CA ASN A 330 -21.94 24.97 1.82
C ASN A 330 -20.68 24.73 2.67
N PRO A 331 -20.57 25.37 3.85
CA PRO A 331 -19.42 25.21 4.73
C PRO A 331 -19.37 23.81 5.37
N PRO A 332 -18.24 23.43 6.01
CA PRO A 332 -18.19 22.20 6.79
C PRO A 332 -19.22 22.24 7.92
N PHE A 333 -19.91 21.12 8.12
CA PHE A 333 -20.91 20.97 9.19
C PHE A 333 -20.27 20.71 10.56
N ALA A 334 -19.12 20.02 10.57
CA ALA A 334 -18.32 19.71 11.73
C ALA A 334 -16.84 19.72 11.33
N GLU A 335 -15.95 19.80 12.33
CA GLU A 335 -14.52 19.58 12.13
C GLU A 335 -14.27 18.10 11.84
N ASP A 336 -14.36 17.73 10.57
CA ASP A 336 -14.00 16.41 10.07
C ASP A 336 -12.87 16.54 9.04
N PRO A 337 -11.60 16.29 9.46
CA PRO A 337 -10.46 16.32 8.55
C PRO A 337 -10.57 15.36 7.36
N GLN A 338 -11.35 14.28 7.49
CA GLN A 338 -11.51 13.25 6.48
C GLN A 338 -12.66 13.53 5.52
N ALA A 339 -13.49 14.55 5.77
CA ALA A 339 -14.62 14.86 4.90
C ALA A 339 -14.14 15.19 3.47
N PRO A 340 -14.80 14.65 2.42
CA PRO A 340 -14.41 14.92 1.04
C PRO A 340 -14.77 16.35 0.59
N GLY A 341 -15.50 17.13 1.40
CA GLY A 341 -16.09 18.40 1.03
C GLY A 341 -17.61 18.30 0.86
N SER A 342 -18.25 19.44 0.62
CA SER A 342 -19.69 19.56 0.42
C SER A 342 -20.09 19.68 -1.05
N GLU A 343 -19.12 19.93 -1.94
CA GLU A 343 -19.37 20.14 -3.36
C GLU A 343 -18.25 19.56 -4.22
N ILE A 344 -18.64 19.04 -5.39
CA ILE A 344 -17.73 18.57 -6.44
C ILE A 344 -17.87 19.51 -7.64
N ALA A 345 -16.73 19.88 -8.23
CA ALA A 345 -16.65 20.68 -9.45
C ALA A 345 -15.79 19.98 -10.50
N CYS A 346 -16.22 20.05 -11.75
CA CYS A 346 -15.50 19.55 -12.91
C CYS A 346 -15.04 20.72 -13.77
N PHE A 347 -13.75 20.73 -14.10
CA PHE A 347 -13.12 21.75 -14.93
C PHE A 347 -12.51 21.13 -16.18
N ASP A 348 -12.73 21.80 -17.31
CA ASP A 348 -12.09 21.48 -18.59
C ASP A 348 -10.91 22.39 -18.85
N ASN A 349 -10.02 21.91 -19.72
CA ASN A 349 -8.83 22.64 -20.14
C ASN A 349 -7.96 23.03 -18.94
N TRP A 350 -7.81 22.13 -17.96
CA TRP A 350 -7.12 22.45 -16.71
C TRP A 350 -5.67 22.88 -16.94
N SER A 351 -4.99 22.21 -17.86
CA SER A 351 -3.60 22.49 -18.25
C SER A 351 -3.41 23.84 -18.95
N LYS A 352 -4.50 24.53 -19.33
CA LYS A 352 -4.49 25.80 -20.04
C LYS A 352 -4.88 26.95 -19.12
N ASP A 353 -4.53 28.18 -19.52
CA ASP A 353 -4.90 29.39 -18.76
C ASP A 353 -6.41 29.67 -18.79
N ASN A 354 -7.14 29.15 -19.79
CA ASN A 354 -8.57 29.37 -20.00
C ASN A 354 -9.44 28.23 -19.44
N ARG A 355 -9.21 27.86 -18.17
CA ARG A 355 -9.95 26.79 -17.49
C ARG A 355 -11.45 27.08 -17.45
N ILE A 356 -12.26 26.09 -17.79
CA ILE A 356 -13.71 26.23 -17.87
C ILE A 356 -14.34 25.40 -16.77
N LEU A 357 -15.08 26.03 -15.85
CA LEU A 357 -15.96 25.30 -14.92
C LEU A 357 -17.11 24.69 -15.73
N ARG A 358 -17.06 23.37 -15.97
CA ARG A 358 -18.06 22.65 -16.77
C ARG A 358 -19.35 22.48 -15.97
N TRP A 359 -19.25 21.98 -14.75
CA TRP A 359 -20.37 21.81 -13.84
C TRP A 359 -19.93 21.76 -12.39
N ARG A 360 -20.91 21.92 -11.49
CA ARG A 360 -20.74 21.84 -10.04
C ARG A 360 -21.98 21.21 -9.43
N ILE A 361 -21.79 20.34 -8.44
CA ILE A 361 -22.87 19.64 -7.74
C ILE A 361 -22.63 19.64 -6.23
N VAL A 362 -23.71 19.77 -5.46
CA VAL A 362 -23.69 19.61 -4.00
C VAL A 362 -23.70 18.12 -3.67
N VAL A 363 -22.75 17.66 -2.86
CA VAL A 363 -22.69 16.28 -2.39
C VAL A 363 -23.91 16.01 -1.50
N PRO A 364 -24.71 14.97 -1.78
CA PRO A 364 -25.84 14.60 -0.94
C PRO A 364 -25.37 14.37 0.50
N LYS A 365 -26.11 14.93 1.45
CA LYS A 365 -25.84 14.78 2.89
C LYS A 365 -27.05 14.18 3.59
N ASP A 366 -26.82 13.20 4.45
CA ASP A 366 -27.81 12.75 5.43
C ASP A 366 -27.68 13.65 6.67
N THR A 367 -28.71 14.46 6.93
CA THR A 367 -28.77 15.37 8.09
C THR A 367 -29.62 14.80 9.23
N ILE A 368 -30.20 13.61 9.05
CA ILE A 368 -31.17 13.01 9.96
C ILE A 368 -30.51 11.92 10.79
N ARG A 369 -29.63 11.11 10.20
CA ARG A 369 -28.92 10.03 10.90
C ARG A 369 -27.52 10.47 11.32
N LYS A 370 -27.12 10.11 12.55
CA LYS A 370 -25.70 10.15 12.93
C LYS A 370 -24.94 9.18 12.03
N ARG A 371 -23.72 9.55 11.61
CA ARG A 371 -22.83 8.65 10.85
C ARG A 371 -22.61 7.36 11.65
N GLU A 372 -23.11 6.23 11.17
CA GLU A 372 -22.96 4.92 11.81
C GLU A 372 -21.72 4.16 11.29
N MET A 373 -21.25 4.46 10.08
CA MET A 373 -20.02 3.90 9.51
C MET A 373 -19.17 4.98 8.82
N ILE A 374 -17.88 4.95 9.11
CA ILE A 374 -16.84 5.54 8.26
C ILE A 374 -16.31 4.35 7.46
N THR A 375 -16.61 4.27 6.16
CA THR A 375 -15.84 3.38 5.30
C THR A 375 -14.43 3.95 5.22
N ALA A 376 -13.44 3.15 5.59
CA ALA A 376 -12.06 3.50 5.39
C ALA A 376 -11.81 3.57 3.89
N SER A 377 -11.78 4.80 3.38
CA SER A 377 -11.26 5.28 2.10
C SER A 377 -12.17 6.30 1.44
N THR A 378 -11.74 7.54 1.50
CA THR A 378 -12.17 8.52 0.49
C THR A 378 -11.01 9.35 0.00
N HIS A 379 -9.76 8.94 0.24
CA HIS A 379 -8.57 9.74 -0.12
C HIS A 379 -8.53 10.12 -1.60
#